data_AF-A0A6P9B6X9-F1
#
_entry.id   AF-A0A6P9B6X9-F1
#
_cell.length_a   1.000
_cell.length_b   1.000
_cell.length_c   1.000
_cell.angle_alpha   90.00
_cell.angle_beta   90.00
_cell.angle_gamma   90.00
#
_symmetry.space_group_name_H-M   'P 1'
#
loop_
_entity.id
_entity.type
_entity.pdbx_description
1 polymer ?
#
loop_
_entity_poly.entity_id
_entity_poly.type
_entity_poly.pdbx_seq_one_letter_code
_entity_poly.pdbx_strand_id
1 'polypeptide(L)'
;MMEEPFTEGDFYAKNFRPKDYLETFYKVNFDDDDDVGVDKILIFFLKGAHRAFNLDGIKGDTLIDIGTGPTIHEFLSACESFREIIATDYTDQNREEVQRWLKKELGAFDWTPFVKYICELEGDR
;
A
#
# COMPACT_ATOMS: atom_id res chain seq x y z
N MET A 1 3.51 -27.05 -20.23
CA MET A 1 3.56 -26.01 -19.18
C MET A 1 2.80 -26.60 -18.00
N MET A 2 3.48 -26.93 -16.89
CA MET A 2 2.76 -27.34 -15.68
C MET A 2 2.10 -26.09 -15.11
N GLU A 3 0.81 -26.16 -14.79
CA GLU A 3 0.15 -25.10 -14.02
C GLU A 3 0.86 -24.98 -12.67
N GLU A 4 1.20 -23.76 -12.27
CA GLU A 4 1.69 -23.53 -10.92
C GLU A 4 0.57 -23.91 -9.92
N PRO A 5 0.90 -24.66 -8.87
CA PRO A 5 -0.10 -25.07 -7.90
C PRO A 5 -0.70 -23.85 -7.20
N PHE A 6 -2.01 -23.88 -7.00
CA PHE A 6 -2.70 -22.86 -6.22
C PHE A 6 -2.14 -22.78 -4.79
N THR A 7 -1.84 -21.56 -4.33
CA THR A 7 -1.32 -21.31 -2.99
C THR A 7 -2.46 -21.04 -2.01
N GLU A 8 -2.64 -21.92 -1.01
CA GLU A 8 -3.67 -21.79 0.01
C GLU A 8 -3.29 -20.80 1.14
N GLY A 9 -4.27 -20.33 1.92
CA GLY A 9 -4.06 -19.37 3.00
C GLY A 9 -3.05 -19.82 4.06
N ASP A 10 -3.07 -21.09 4.46
CA ASP A 10 -2.12 -21.65 5.42
C ASP A 10 -0.67 -21.60 4.92
N PHE A 11 -0.48 -21.65 3.60
CA PHE A 11 0.84 -21.46 3.01
C PHE A 11 1.30 -20.01 3.17
N TYR A 12 0.43 -19.03 2.90
CA TYR A 12 0.75 -17.61 3.11
C TYR A 12 1.10 -17.33 4.58
N ALA A 13 0.28 -17.81 5.53
CA ALA A 13 0.52 -17.59 6.96
C ALA A 13 1.86 -18.16 7.45
N LYS A 14 2.42 -19.17 6.77
CA LYS A 14 3.70 -19.81 7.15
C LYS A 14 4.90 -19.26 6.37
N ASN A 15 4.70 -18.88 5.11
CA ASN A 15 5.81 -18.65 4.18
C ASN A 15 5.89 -17.22 3.64
N PHE A 16 4.83 -16.41 3.79
CA PHE A 16 4.87 -15.03 3.32
C PHE A 16 5.82 -14.21 4.20
N ARG A 17 6.73 -13.47 3.55
CA ARG A 17 7.72 -12.62 4.23
C ARG A 17 7.43 -11.16 3.87
N PRO A 18 6.79 -10.41 4.78
CA PRO A 18 6.37 -9.03 4.51
C PRO A 18 7.50 -8.12 4.03
N LYS A 19 8.68 -8.21 4.65
CA LYS A 19 9.82 -7.37 4.31
C LYS A 19 10.36 -7.65 2.91
N ASP A 20 10.51 -8.93 2.56
CA ASP A 20 10.96 -9.33 1.22
C ASP A 20 9.96 -8.83 0.15
N TYR A 21 8.65 -8.90 0.44
CA TYR A 21 7.61 -8.36 -0.43
C TYR A 21 7.73 -6.84 -0.60
N LEU A 22 7.85 -6.10 0.50
CA LEU A 22 8.01 -4.64 0.46
C LEU A 22 9.28 -4.21 -0.27
N GLU A 23 10.41 -4.87 -0.01
CA GLU A 23 11.69 -4.59 -0.67
C GLU A 23 11.65 -4.89 -2.18
N THR A 24 10.90 -5.91 -2.60
CA THR A 24 10.79 -6.32 -4.00
C THR A 24 9.88 -5.41 -4.81
N PHE A 25 8.73 -5.02 -4.25
CA PHE A 25 7.67 -4.35 -5.01
C PHE A 25 7.48 -2.87 -4.69
N TYR A 26 7.91 -2.40 -3.52
CA TYR A 26 7.60 -1.06 -3.03
C TYR A 26 8.83 -0.18 -2.79
N LYS A 27 10.03 -0.66 -3.12
CA LYS A 27 11.25 0.14 -3.08
C LYS A 27 11.39 0.95 -4.38
N VAL A 28 10.52 1.93 -4.54
CA VAL A 28 10.35 2.78 -5.74
C VAL A 28 11.16 4.08 -5.62
N ASN A 29 11.69 4.56 -6.75
CA ASN A 29 12.17 5.93 -6.88
C ASN A 29 11.26 6.73 -7.82
N PHE A 30 10.47 7.65 -7.26
CA PHE A 30 9.53 8.46 -8.05
C PHE A 30 10.21 9.56 -8.90
N ASP A 31 11.50 9.84 -8.66
CA ASP A 31 12.26 10.88 -9.36
C ASP A 31 12.94 10.40 -10.66
N ASP A 32 12.99 9.07 -10.90
CA ASP A 32 13.67 8.50 -12.07
C ASP A 32 12.68 8.27 -13.22
N ASP A 33 12.82 9.06 -14.29
CA ASP A 33 11.96 8.99 -15.49
C ASP A 33 12.24 7.75 -16.38
N ASP A 34 13.28 6.98 -16.07
CA ASP A 34 13.74 5.81 -16.83
C ASP A 34 13.04 4.49 -16.43
N ASP A 35 12.05 4.53 -15.54
CA ASP A 35 11.57 3.32 -14.89
C ASP A 35 10.66 2.42 -15.77
N VAL A 36 10.91 1.10 -15.71
CA VAL A 36 10.25 0.08 -16.53
C VAL A 36 9.72 -1.03 -15.63
N GLY A 37 8.40 -1.13 -15.44
CA GLY A 37 7.77 -2.27 -14.74
C GLY A 37 6.77 -1.88 -13.64
N VAL A 38 6.98 -2.42 -12.44
CA VAL A 38 6.08 -2.36 -11.26
C VAL A 38 5.79 -0.91 -10.84
N ASP A 39 6.78 -0.04 -10.94
CA ASP A 39 6.71 1.36 -10.51
C ASP A 39 5.65 2.14 -11.31
N LYS A 40 5.49 1.84 -12.61
CA LYS A 40 4.41 2.41 -13.44
C LYS A 40 3.02 1.94 -13.00
N ILE A 41 2.89 0.69 -12.55
CA ILE A 41 1.62 0.15 -12.05
C ILE A 41 1.29 0.81 -10.72
N LEU A 42 2.27 0.97 -9.83
CA LEU A 42 2.10 1.68 -8.56
C LEU A 42 1.71 3.15 -8.78
N ILE A 43 2.40 3.86 -9.65
CA ILE A 43 2.07 5.24 -10.01
C ILE A 43 0.64 5.33 -10.58
N PHE A 44 0.26 4.42 -11.47
CA PHE A 44 -1.10 4.36 -12.01
C PHE A 44 -2.13 4.15 -10.89
N PHE A 45 -1.86 3.24 -9.95
CA PHE A 45 -2.72 2.99 -8.81
C PHE A 45 -2.86 4.21 -7.91
N LEU A 46 -1.74 4.86 -7.55
CA LEU A 46 -1.73 6.06 -6.70
C LEU A 46 -2.53 7.22 -7.32
N LYS A 47 -2.34 7.48 -8.62
CA LYS A 47 -3.15 8.48 -9.35
C LYS A 47 -4.63 8.11 -9.39
N GLY A 48 -4.94 6.83 -9.58
CA GLY A 48 -6.31 6.30 -9.57
C GLY A 48 -6.99 6.49 -8.22
N ALA A 49 -6.30 6.12 -7.13
CA ALA A 49 -6.78 6.28 -5.76
C ALA A 49 -6.99 7.75 -5.41
N HIS A 50 -6.02 8.61 -5.70
CA HIS A 50 -6.14 10.06 -5.53
C HIS A 50 -7.37 10.60 -6.25
N ARG A 51 -7.54 10.27 -7.54
CA ARG A 51 -8.72 10.72 -8.29
C ARG A 51 -10.02 10.20 -7.67
N ALA A 52 -10.10 8.92 -7.35
CA ALA A 52 -11.30 8.29 -6.83
C ALA A 52 -11.77 8.95 -5.52
N PHE A 53 -10.86 9.12 -4.56
CA PHE A 53 -11.18 9.63 -3.23
C PHE A 53 -11.33 11.15 -3.23
N ASN A 54 -10.41 11.89 -3.87
CA ASN A 54 -10.35 13.34 -3.73
C ASN A 54 -11.07 14.13 -4.84
N LEU A 55 -11.23 13.56 -6.04
CA LEU A 55 -11.79 14.28 -7.20
C LEU A 55 -13.18 13.76 -7.61
N ASP A 56 -13.36 12.45 -7.64
CA ASP A 56 -14.62 11.81 -8.08
C ASP A 56 -15.63 11.64 -6.92
N GLY A 57 -15.24 12.01 -5.69
CA GLY A 57 -16.15 12.16 -4.55
C GLY A 57 -16.49 10.87 -3.80
N ILE A 58 -15.66 9.82 -3.91
CA ILE A 58 -15.79 8.62 -3.08
C ILE A 58 -15.35 8.95 -1.64
N LYS A 59 -16.32 9.05 -0.73
CA LYS A 59 -16.10 9.42 0.67
C LYS A 59 -17.14 8.78 1.58
N GLY A 60 -16.86 8.75 2.88
CA GLY A 60 -17.78 8.19 3.87
C GLY A 60 -17.21 8.23 5.28
N ASP A 61 -17.90 7.58 6.21
CA ASP A 61 -17.43 7.51 7.60
C ASP A 61 -16.36 6.42 7.78
N THR A 62 -16.60 5.22 7.25
CA THR A 62 -15.72 4.05 7.43
C THR A 62 -15.36 3.42 6.09
N LEU A 63 -14.07 3.17 5.87
CA LEU A 63 -13.53 2.34 4.78
C LEU A 63 -12.95 1.05 5.38
N ILE A 64 -13.30 -0.10 4.79
CA ILE A 64 -12.72 -1.39 5.16
C ILE A 64 -11.93 -1.89 3.96
N ASP A 65 -10.63 -2.08 4.15
CA ASP A 65 -9.74 -2.65 3.14
C ASP A 65 -9.48 -4.13 3.41
N ILE A 66 -9.52 -4.93 2.34
CA ILE A 66 -9.50 -6.40 2.41
C ILE A 66 -8.26 -6.91 1.68
N GLY A 67 -7.35 -7.51 2.45
CA GLY A 67 -6.07 -7.98 1.91
C GLY A 67 -5.05 -6.86 1.78
N THR A 68 -4.97 -5.98 2.78
CA THR A 68 -4.01 -4.87 2.86
C THR A 68 -2.57 -5.32 2.69
N GLY A 69 -2.25 -6.56 3.05
CA GLY A 69 -0.85 -6.97 3.15
C GLY A 69 -0.09 -6.11 4.15
N PRO A 70 1.23 -5.91 3.95
CA PRO A 70 2.05 -5.06 4.81
C PRO A 70 2.11 -3.60 4.32
N THR A 71 1.12 -3.14 3.53
CA THR A 71 1.17 -1.84 2.83
C THR A 71 0.28 -0.77 3.46
N ILE A 72 0.53 0.49 3.10
CA ILE A 72 -0.31 1.64 3.51
C ILE A 72 -0.60 2.64 2.38
N HIS A 73 0.05 2.50 1.22
CA HIS A 73 0.00 3.45 0.11
C HIS A 73 -1.43 3.70 -0.40
N GLU A 74 -2.30 2.71 -0.31
CA GLU A 74 -3.72 2.73 -0.63
C GLU A 74 -4.53 3.69 0.26
N PHE A 75 -4.06 3.96 1.48
CA PHE A 75 -4.76 4.82 2.44
C PHE A 75 -4.38 6.28 2.32
N LEU A 76 -3.28 6.59 1.63
CA LEU A 76 -2.70 7.94 1.61
C LEU A 76 -3.65 9.00 1.05
N SER A 77 -4.42 8.68 -0.01
CA SER A 77 -5.48 9.58 -0.49
C SER A 77 -6.84 9.29 0.14
N ALA A 78 -7.08 8.07 0.63
CA ALA A 78 -8.36 7.72 1.24
C ALA A 78 -8.57 8.42 2.59
N CYS A 79 -7.50 8.69 3.35
CA CYS A 79 -7.60 9.26 4.70
C CYS A 79 -8.18 10.68 4.73
N GLU A 80 -8.13 11.42 3.63
CA GLU A 80 -8.76 12.75 3.50
C GLU A 80 -10.29 12.65 3.32
N SER A 81 -10.78 11.49 2.89
CA SER A 81 -12.17 11.25 2.51
C SER A 81 -12.93 10.33 3.47
N PHE A 82 -12.22 9.62 4.36
CA PHE A 82 -12.79 8.68 5.32
C PHE A 82 -12.29 8.96 6.74
N ARG A 83 -13.24 9.00 7.69
CA ARG A 83 -12.93 9.25 9.10
C ARG A 83 -12.25 8.06 9.78
N GLU A 84 -12.64 6.85 9.39
CA GLU A 84 -12.13 5.60 9.94
C GLU A 84 -11.71 4.68 8.79
N ILE A 85 -10.50 4.12 8.90
CA ILE A 85 -9.97 3.12 7.97
C ILE A 85 -9.65 1.86 8.78
N ILE A 86 -10.22 0.74 8.34
CA ILE A 86 -9.99 -0.58 8.91
C ILE A 86 -9.21 -1.40 7.88
N ALA A 87 -7.92 -1.56 8.10
CA ALA A 87 -7.05 -2.43 7.32
C ALA A 87 -7.19 -3.88 7.80
N THR A 88 -7.35 -4.82 6.88
CA THR A 88 -7.48 -6.25 7.21
C THR A 88 -6.60 -7.11 6.31
N ASP A 89 -5.95 -8.10 6.91
CA ASP A 89 -5.15 -9.09 6.17
C ASP A 89 -5.27 -10.46 6.84
N TYR A 90 -5.19 -11.52 6.05
CA TYR A 90 -5.24 -12.89 6.55
C TYR A 90 -4.03 -13.22 7.44
N THR A 91 -2.84 -12.75 7.06
CA THR A 91 -1.60 -13.13 7.75
C THR A 91 -1.28 -12.18 8.90
N ASP A 92 -0.92 -12.75 10.05
CA ASP A 92 -0.57 -11.97 11.24
C ASP A 92 0.65 -11.09 10.98
N GLN A 93 1.64 -11.60 10.23
CA GLN A 93 2.90 -10.91 9.96
C GLN A 93 2.70 -9.63 9.13
N ASN A 94 1.74 -9.62 8.20
CA ASN A 94 1.38 -8.42 7.44
C ASN A 94 0.78 -7.35 8.35
N ARG A 95 -0.19 -7.75 9.19
CA ARG A 95 -0.82 -6.83 10.15
C ARG A 95 0.21 -6.28 11.14
N GLU A 96 1.18 -7.11 11.57
CA GLU A 96 2.28 -6.66 12.42
C GLU A 96 3.13 -5.58 11.75
N GLU A 97 3.54 -5.71 10.48
CA GLU A 97 4.33 -4.68 9.80
C GLU A 97 3.57 -3.35 9.69
N VAL A 98 2.27 -3.37 9.41
CA VAL A 98 1.43 -2.15 9.44
C VAL A 98 1.42 -1.54 10.85
N GLN A 99 1.30 -2.36 11.90
CA GLN A 99 1.36 -1.88 13.29
C GLN A 99 2.73 -1.29 13.66
N ARG A 100 3.83 -1.88 13.18
CA ARG A 100 5.18 -1.33 13.39
C ARG A 100 5.31 0.06 12.78
N TRP A 101 4.80 0.24 11.56
CA TRP A 101 4.77 1.54 10.91
C TRP A 101 3.93 2.56 11.69
N LEU A 102 2.70 2.20 12.10
CA LEU A 102 1.83 3.05 12.92
C LEU A 102 2.49 3.50 14.23
N LYS A 103 3.27 2.60 14.86
CA LYS A 103 4.01 2.87 16.11
C LYS A 103 5.34 3.61 15.88
N LYS A 104 5.70 3.91 14.63
CA LYS A 104 6.98 4.54 14.24
C LYS A 104 8.18 3.76 14.78
N GLU A 105 8.10 2.42 14.74
CA GLU A 105 9.19 1.57 15.20
C GLU A 105 10.43 1.71 14.30
N LEU A 106 11.62 1.64 14.90
CA LEU A 106 12.87 1.59 14.15
C LEU A 106 12.88 0.37 13.23
N GLY A 107 13.16 0.58 11.94
CA GLY A 107 13.18 -0.47 10.93
C GLY A 107 11.81 -0.84 10.35
N ALA A 108 10.75 -0.07 10.65
CA ALA A 108 9.54 -0.07 9.84
C ALA A 108 9.86 0.45 8.42
N PHE A 109 9.09 -0.02 7.43
CA PHE A 109 9.31 0.37 6.04
C PHE A 109 9.14 1.88 5.82
N ASP A 110 10.02 2.45 5.00
CA ASP A 110 10.00 3.88 4.71
C ASP A 110 9.02 4.20 3.57
N TRP A 111 7.82 4.65 3.96
CA TRP A 111 6.79 5.10 3.03
C TRP A 111 6.93 6.57 2.63
N THR A 112 7.97 7.29 3.07
CA THR A 112 8.17 8.71 2.78
C THR A 112 8.12 9.05 1.29
N PRO A 113 8.71 8.26 0.36
CA PRO A 113 8.60 8.57 -1.07
C PRO A 113 7.16 8.58 -1.58
N PHE A 114 6.32 7.64 -1.13
CA PHE A 114 4.91 7.55 -1.49
C PHE A 114 4.11 8.72 -0.93
N VAL A 115 4.36 9.08 0.34
CA VAL A 115 3.70 10.22 1.00
C VAL A 115 4.01 11.50 0.24
N LYS A 116 5.29 11.77 -0.08
CA LYS A 116 5.69 12.94 -0.86
C LYS A 116 4.99 12.98 -2.22
N TYR A 117 5.01 11.87 -2.93
CA TYR A 117 4.36 11.75 -4.24
C TYR A 117 2.86 12.08 -4.19
N ILE A 118 2.14 11.55 -3.19
CA ILE A 118 0.71 11.84 -3.01
C ILE A 118 0.48 13.31 -2.62
N CYS A 119 1.29 13.88 -1.73
CA CYS A 119 1.19 15.30 -1.38
C CYS A 119 1.40 16.20 -2.61
N GLU A 120 2.35 15.87 -3.48
CA GLU A 120 2.56 16.59 -4.75
C GLU A 120 1.36 16.48 -5.69
N LEU A 121 0.71 15.31 -5.76
CA LEU A 121 -0.53 15.12 -6.53
C LEU A 121 -1.71 15.91 -5.97
N GLU A 122 -1.80 16.03 -4.65
CA GLU A 122 -2.88 16.76 -3.95
C GLU A 122 -2.71 18.29 -4.06
N GLY A 123 -1.50 18.72 -4.43
CA GLY A 123 -1.08 20.12 -4.50
C GLY A 123 -0.83 20.67 -3.11
N ASP A 124 0.36 21.24 -2.87
CA ASP A 124 0.75 21.91 -1.62
C ASP A 124 -0.39 22.83 -1.13
N ARG A 125 -1.17 22.37 -0.16
CA ARG A 125 -2.26 23.12 0.47
C ARG A 125 -1.78 23.84 1.71
#